data_AF-A0A1F1V0X1-F1
#
_entry.id   AF-A0A1F1V0X1-F1
#
_cell.length_a   1.000
_cell.length_b   1.000
_cell.length_c   1.000
_cell.angle_alpha   90.00
_cell.angle_beta   90.00
_cell.angle_gamma   90.00
#
_symmetry.space_group_name_H-M   'P 1'
#
loop_
_entity.id
_entity.type
_entity.pdbx_description
1 polymer ?
#
loop_
_entity_poly.entity_id
_entity_poly.type
_entity_poly.pdbx_seq_one_letter_code
_entity_poly.pdbx_strand_id
1 'polypeptide(L)'
;MAVANNNIDFSIIRERALRNIREDLLVEFAGQYDALEINDAFDAVVRAHKRTATVEDFIPVLVEAEMRDRLRDGELFPQAAA
;
A
#
# COMPACT_ATOMS: atom_id res chain seq x y z
N MET A 1 -11.00 29.75 25.63
CA MET A 1 -11.57 29.18 24.39
C MET A 1 -11.10 27.75 24.30
N ALA A 2 -12.00 26.78 24.42
CA ALA A 2 -11.66 25.39 24.12
C ALA A 2 -11.62 25.24 22.59
N VAL A 3 -10.45 24.92 22.04
CA VAL A 3 -10.36 24.47 20.65
C VAL A 3 -11.00 23.10 20.61
N ALA A 4 -12.10 22.95 19.87
CA ALA A 4 -12.67 21.63 19.63
C ALA A 4 -11.64 20.83 18.81
N ASN A 5 -10.88 19.96 19.47
CA ASN A 5 -10.09 18.95 18.78
C ASN A 5 -11.10 18.00 18.12
N ASN A 6 -11.42 18.27 16.86
CA ASN A 6 -12.10 17.33 15.99
C ASN A 6 -11.13 16.16 15.82
N ASN A 7 -11.29 15.12 16.65
CA ASN A 7 -10.47 13.92 16.64
C ASN A 7 -10.89 13.08 15.42
N ILE A 8 -10.57 13.59 14.22
CA ILE A 8 -10.82 12.91 12.95
C ILE A 8 -9.95 11.66 12.95
N ASP A 9 -10.60 10.51 12.89
CA ASP A 9 -9.91 9.25 12.75
C ASP A 9 -9.48 9.05 11.29
N PHE A 10 -8.22 9.39 11.02
CA PHE A 10 -7.61 9.23 9.69
C PHE A 10 -7.35 7.75 9.34
N SER A 11 -7.54 6.80 10.26
CA SER A 11 -7.42 5.37 9.95
C SER A 11 -8.43 4.92 8.89
N ILE A 12 -9.67 5.40 8.96
CA ILE A 12 -10.74 5.09 8.00
C ILE A 12 -10.35 5.58 6.60
N ILE A 13 -9.81 6.80 6.51
CA ILE A 13 -9.38 7.38 5.23
C ILE A 13 -8.19 6.58 4.68
N ARG A 14 -7.22 6.21 5.52
CA ARG A 14 -6.04 5.44 5.14
C ARG A 14 -6.40 4.03 4.66
N GLU A 15 -7.29 3.33 5.34
CA GLU A 15 -7.78 2.01 4.93
C GLU A 15 -8.51 2.07 3.59
N ARG A 16 -9.35 3.09 3.40
CA ARG A 16 -10.03 3.30 2.12
C ARG A 16 -9.05 3.61 1.00
N ALA A 17 -8.04 4.44 1.25
CA ALA A 17 -7.00 4.74 0.28
C ALA A 17 -6.23 3.46 -0.12
N LEU A 18 -5.80 2.65 0.84
CA LEU A 18 -5.11 1.39 0.58
C LEU A 18 -5.97 0.40 -0.22
N ARG A 19 -7.27 0.30 0.08
CA ARG A 19 -8.19 -0.54 -0.69
C ARG A 19 -8.32 -0.05 -2.13
N ASN A 20 -8.52 1.26 -2.33
CA ASN A 20 -8.63 1.84 -3.67
C ASN A 20 -7.36 1.60 -4.49
N ILE A 21 -6.17 1.85 -3.91
CA ILE A 21 -4.89 1.60 -4.58
C ILE A 21 -4.76 0.13 -4.98
N ARG A 22 -5.14 -0.81 -4.10
CA ARG A 22 -5.12 -2.24 -4.43
C ARG A 22 -6.03 -2.56 -5.61
N GLU A 23 -7.26 -2.06 -5.59
CA GLU A 23 -8.23 -2.26 -6.67
C GLU A 23 -7.70 -1.68 -8.00
N ASP A 24 -7.13 -0.48 -7.97
CA ASP A 24 -6.54 0.18 -9.13
C ASP A 24 -5.38 -0.63 -9.72
N LEU A 25 -4.46 -1.13 -8.88
CA LEU A 25 -3.34 -1.96 -9.32
C LEU A 25 -3.80 -3.30 -9.91
N LEU A 26 -4.80 -3.95 -9.30
CA LEU A 26 -5.37 -5.20 -9.82
C LEU A 26 -5.99 -5.01 -11.20
N VAL A 27 -6.63 -3.87 -11.44
CA VAL A 27 -7.22 -3.52 -12.75
C VAL A 27 -6.13 -3.16 -13.76
N GLU A 28 -5.16 -2.33 -13.37
CA GLU A 28 -4.10 -1.83 -14.25
C GLU A 28 -3.20 -2.97 -14.76
N PHE A 29 -2.90 -3.95 -13.91
CA PHE A 29 -2.01 -5.07 -14.22
C PHE A 29 -2.75 -6.38 -14.50
N ALA A 30 -4.06 -6.30 -14.73
CA ALA A 30 -4.87 -7.45 -15.08
C ALA A 30 -4.31 -8.18 -16.32
N GLY A 31 -4.08 -9.49 -16.18
CA GLY A 31 -3.53 -10.33 -17.26
C GLY A 31 -2.01 -10.31 -17.40
N GLN A 32 -1.30 -9.49 -16.63
CA GLN A 32 0.17 -9.53 -16.52
C GLN A 32 0.63 -10.35 -15.31
N TYR A 33 -0.10 -10.23 -14.21
CA TYR A 33 0.16 -10.96 -12.96
C TYR A 33 -1.11 -11.62 -12.45
N ASP A 34 -0.95 -12.66 -11.62
CA ASP A 34 -2.07 -13.24 -10.91
C ASP A 34 -2.55 -12.29 -9.80
N ALA A 35 -3.87 -12.24 -9.59
CA ALA A 35 -4.47 -11.39 -8.58
C ALA A 35 -3.95 -11.74 -7.17
N LEU A 36 -3.69 -13.02 -6.89
CA LEU A 36 -3.12 -13.46 -5.62
C LEU A 36 -1.70 -12.93 -5.42
N GLU A 37 -0.87 -12.93 -6.46
CA GLU A 37 0.49 -12.41 -6.40
C GLU A 37 0.51 -10.91 -6.09
N ILE A 38 -0.36 -10.13 -6.75
CA ILE A 38 -0.50 -8.70 -6.46
C ILE A 38 -0.97 -8.48 -5.03
N ASN A 39 -1.96 -9.25 -4.56
CA ASN A 39 -2.48 -9.13 -3.19
C ASN A 39 -1.42 -9.45 -2.13
N ASP A 40 -0.68 -10.54 -2.30
CA ASP A 40 0.35 -10.99 -1.36
C ASP A 40 1.52 -9.97 -1.30
N ALA A 41 1.97 -9.48 -2.46
CA ALA A 41 2.99 -8.45 -2.53
C ALA A 41 2.51 -7.14 -1.88
N PHE A 42 1.27 -6.72 -2.16
CA PHE A 42 0.67 -5.52 -1.58
C PHE A 42 0.59 -5.60 -0.05
N ASP A 43 0.10 -6.72 0.49
CA ASP A 43 0.00 -6.93 1.94
C ASP A 43 1.38 -6.95 2.61
N ALA A 44 2.40 -7.49 1.93
CA ALA A 44 3.78 -7.45 2.39
C ALA A 44 4.33 -6.02 2.45
N VAL A 45 4.11 -5.21 1.40
CA VAL A 45 4.55 -3.81 1.34
C VAL A 45 3.85 -2.96 2.40
N VAL A 46 2.53 -3.10 2.56
CA VAL A 46 1.78 -2.41 3.63
C VAL A 46 2.34 -2.76 5.00
N ARG A 47 2.60 -4.04 5.26
CA ARG A 47 3.16 -4.50 6.53
C ARG A 47 4.56 -3.95 6.77
N ALA A 48 5.40 -3.89 5.73
CA ALA A 48 6.75 -3.35 5.81
C ALA A 48 6.73 -1.88 6.23
N HIS A 49 5.93 -1.04 5.54
CA HIS A 49 5.80 0.38 5.86
C HIS A 49 5.19 0.62 7.24
N LYS A 50 4.13 -0.12 7.61
CA LYS A 50 3.51 -0.01 8.95
C LYS A 50 4.48 -0.32 10.09
N ARG A 51 5.44 -1.24 9.89
CA ARG A 51 6.40 -1.62 10.93
C ARG A 51 7.40 -0.51 11.26
N THR A 52 7.70 0.37 10.31
CA THR A 52 8.77 1.38 10.44
C THR A 52 8.25 2.81 10.48
N ALA A 53 6.99 3.05 10.12
CA ALA A 53 6.42 4.38 10.04
C ALA A 53 6.27 5.02 11.42
N THR A 54 6.84 6.21 11.59
CA THR A 54 6.53 7.11 12.71
C THR A 54 5.31 7.99 12.40
N VAL A 55 5.03 8.22 11.11
CA VAL A 55 3.86 8.95 10.59
C VAL A 55 3.14 8.07 9.60
N GLU A 56 1.89 7.70 9.91
CA GLU A 56 1.14 6.73 9.10
C GLU A 56 0.41 7.34 7.89
N ASP A 57 0.24 8.66 7.86
CA ASP A 57 -0.58 9.35 6.85
C ASP A 57 -0.05 9.17 5.42
N PHE A 58 1.26 8.96 5.28
CA PHE A 58 1.93 8.78 3.99
C PHE A 58 2.02 7.31 3.54
N ILE A 59 1.61 6.36 4.38
CA ILE A 59 1.68 4.92 4.04
C ILE A 59 1.00 4.61 2.70
N PRO A 60 -0.20 5.12 2.37
CA PRO A 60 -0.82 4.82 1.08
C PRO A 60 0.05 5.22 -0.12
N VAL A 61 0.66 6.41 -0.07
CA VAL A 61 1.51 6.93 -1.15
C VAL A 61 2.78 6.10 -1.30
N LEU A 62 3.40 5.72 -0.17
CA LEU A 62 4.61 4.88 -0.18
C LEU A 62 4.32 3.47 -0.72
N VAL A 63 3.18 2.88 -0.32
CA VAL A 63 2.75 1.58 -0.81
C VAL A 63 2.48 1.61 -2.31
N GLU A 64 1.76 2.62 -2.80
CA GLU A 64 1.50 2.78 -4.23
C GLU A 64 2.81 2.90 -5.03
N ALA A 65 3.71 3.78 -4.60
CA ALA A 65 4.97 4.03 -5.30
C ALA A 65 5.82 2.75 -5.40
N GLU A 66 5.97 2.02 -4.29
CA GLU A 66 6.75 0.79 -4.27
C GLU A 66 6.09 -0.32 -5.08
N MET A 67 4.77 -0.49 -4.98
CA MET A 67 4.06 -1.49 -5.78
C MET A 67 4.18 -1.22 -7.28
N ARG A 68 4.03 0.04 -7.70
CA ARG A 68 4.20 0.43 -9.10
C ARG A 68 5.61 0.15 -9.61
N ASP A 69 6.62 0.38 -8.79
CA ASP A 69 8.02 0.08 -9.13
C ASP A 69 8.23 -1.43 -9.33
N ARG A 70 7.81 -2.24 -8.35
CA ARG A 70 7.88 -3.70 -8.41
C ARG A 70 7.15 -4.30 -9.61
N LEU A 71 5.94 -3.83 -9.86
CA LEU A 71 5.11 -4.31 -10.98
C LEU A 71 5.69 -3.94 -12.34
N ARG A 72 6.30 -2.75 -12.46
CA ARG A 72 6.99 -2.31 -13.67
C ARG A 72 8.25 -3.12 -13.95
N ASP A 73 9.00 -3.45 -12.89
CA ASP A 73 10.30 -4.08 -13.01
C ASP A 73 10.23 -5.61 -13.06
N GLY A 74 9.05 -6.21 -12.82
CA GLY A 74 8.89 -7.67 -12.83
C GLY A 74 9.19 -8.35 -11.49
N GLU A 75 9.41 -7.57 -10.42
CA GLU A 75 9.96 -8.03 -9.15
C GLU A 75 8.97 -7.81 -7.98
N LEU A 76 7.86 -8.55 -7.98
CA LEU A 76 6.83 -8.44 -6.93
C LEU A 76 7.34 -8.81 -5.52
N PHE A 77 8.28 -9.74 -5.45
CA PHE A 77 8.89 -10.21 -4.22
C PHE A 77 10.39 -9.92 -4.25
N PRO A 78 10.98 -9.38 -3.17
CA PRO A 78 12.42 -9.26 -3.10
C PRO A 78 13.01 -10.66 -3.30
N GLN A 79 13.94 -10.78 -4.26
CA GLN A 79 14.70 -12.01 -4.42
C GLN A 79 15.30 -12.32 -3.04
N ALA A 80 14.95 -13.46 -2.45
CA ALA A 80 15.55 -13.90 -1.21
C ALA A 80 17.06 -13.84 -1.44
N ALA A 81 17.76 -12.98 -0.69
CA ALA A 81 19.21 -12.92 -0.74
C ALA A 81 19.71 -14.34 -0.45
N ALA A 82 20.28 -14.96 -1.48
CA ALA A 82 20.87 -16.29 -1.41
C ALA A 82 22.11 -16.30 -0.49
#